data_AF-M0KNI9-F1
#
_entry.id   AF-M0KNI9-F1
#
_cell.length_a   1.000
_cell.length_b   1.000
_cell.length_c   1.000
_cell.angle_alpha   90.00
_cell.angle_beta   90.00
_cell.angle_gamma   90.00
#
_symmetry.space_group_name_H-M   'P 1'
#
loop_
_entity.id
_entity.type
_entity.pdbx_description
1 polymer ?
#
loop_
_entity_poly.entity_id
_entity_poly.type
_entity_poly.pdbx_seq_one_letter_code
_entity_poly.pdbx_strand_id
1 'polypeptide(L)' 'MGDYAKPSRAAKIKCIKCNSPVVLTVDEEYICVSCGEAPIESATPV' A
#
# COMPACT_ATOMS: atom_id res chain seq x y z
N MET A 1 -19.55 0.43 16.33
CA MET A 1 -18.41 -0.08 17.10
C MET A 1 -17.14 0.31 16.36
N GLY A 2 -16.28 1.11 16.99
CA GLY A 2 -15.11 1.70 16.34
C GLY A 2 -14.09 0.62 15.95
N ASP A 3 -13.55 0.74 14.74
CA ASP A 3 -12.48 -0.11 14.23
C ASP A 3 -11.25 0.11 15.11
N TYR A 4 -11.03 -0.80 16.08
CA TYR A 4 -9.79 -0.80 16.86
C TYR A 4 -8.63 -1.02 15.88
N ALA A 5 -7.70 -0.06 15.86
CA ALA A 5 -6.55 -0.11 14.97
C ALA A 5 -5.86 -1.48 15.07
N LYS A 6 -5.90 -2.23 13.96
CA LYS A 6 -5.25 -3.54 13.88
C LYS A 6 -3.73 -3.36 14.08
N PRO A 7 -3.04 -4.36 14.65
CA PRO A 7 -1.60 -4.34 14.81
C PRO A 7 -0.94 -3.98 13.48
N SER A 8 -0.26 -2.84 13.48
CA SER A 8 0.33 -2.25 12.29
C SER A 8 1.71 -2.82 12.08
N ARG A 9 1.94 -3.51 10.95
CA ARG A 9 3.31 -3.76 10.49
C ARG A 9 4.00 -2.43 10.20
N ALA A 10 5.25 -2.28 10.62
CA ALA A 10 6.04 -1.09 10.30
C ALA A 10 6.32 -1.09 8.79
N ALA A 11 5.78 -0.10 8.08
CA ALA A 11 5.99 0.09 6.65
C ALA A 11 5.73 1.57 6.33
N LYS A 12 6.51 2.14 5.40
CA LYS A 12 6.30 3.53 4.94
C LYS A 12 4.98 3.70 4.18
N ILE A 13 4.58 2.67 3.43
CA ILE A 13 3.39 2.67 2.57
C ILE A 13 2.67 1.32 2.73
N LYS A 14 1.33 1.36 2.79
CA LYS A 14 0.48 0.17 2.93
C LYS A 14 -0.66 0.17 1.94
N CYS A 15 -1.06 -1.02 1.50
CA CYS A 15 -2.28 -1.21 0.75
C CYS A 15 -3.49 -1.12 1.70
N ILE A 16 -4.47 -0.28 1.36
CA ILE A 16 -5.68 -0.07 2.18
C ILE A 16 -6.51 -1.35 2.27
N LYS A 17 -6.64 -2.11 1.16
CA LYS A 17 -7.41 -3.35 1.12
C LYS A 17 -6.79 -4.45 1.98
N CYS A 18 -5.47 -4.63 1.91
CA CYS A 18 -4.77 -5.74 2.56
C CYS A 18 -4.13 -5.39 3.90
N ASN A 19 -4.05 -4.10 4.26
CA ASN A 19 -3.22 -3.59 5.36
C ASN A 19 -1.78 -4.14 5.36
N SER A 20 -1.25 -4.37 4.16
CA SER A 20 0.05 -5.03 3.93
C SER A 20 1.04 -4.07 3.29
N PRO A 21 2.37 -4.29 3.49
CA PRO A 21 3.40 -3.41 2.94
C PRO A 21 3.32 -3.29 1.43
N VAL A 22 3.64 -2.11 0.93
CA VAL A 22 3.82 -1.83 -0.50
C VAL A 22 5.31 -1.67 -0.75
N VAL A 23 5.79 -2.26 -1.84
CA VAL A 23 7.20 -2.22 -2.27
C VAL A 23 7.32 -1.50 -3.59
N LEU A 24 8.46 -0.83 -3.82
CA LEU A 24 8.80 -0.26 -5.12
C LEU A 24 9.45 -1.35 -5.97
N THR A 25 8.90 -1.61 -7.15
CA THR A 25 9.46 -2.55 -8.12
C THR A 25 10.59 -1.92 -8.92
N VAL A 26 11.28 -2.73 -9.72
CA VAL A 26 12.34 -2.25 -10.63
C VAL A 26 11.80 -1.35 -11.74
N ASP A 27 10.52 -1.49 -12.07
CA ASP A 27 9.79 -0.66 -13.04
C ASP A 27 9.24 0.65 -12.42
N GLU A 28 9.70 0.99 -11.21
CA GLU A 28 9.29 2.17 -10.45
C GLU A 28 7.80 2.18 -10.06
N GLU A 29 7.18 1.00 -9.98
CA GLU A 29 5.79 0.84 -9.57
C GLU A 29 5.66 0.45 -8.10
N TYR A 30 4.69 1.06 -7.41
CA TYR A 30 4.39 0.71 -6.03
C TYR A 30 3.40 -0.45 -5.98
N ILE A 31 3.85 -1.65 -5.63
CA ILE A 31 3.04 -2.89 -5.66
C ILE A 31 2.83 -3.47 -4.26
N CYS A 32 1.59 -3.87 -3.95
CA CYS A 32 1.25 -4.56 -2.71
C CYS A 32 1.82 -5.99 -2.68
N VAL A 33 2.55 -6.36 -1.63
CA VAL A 33 3.15 -7.71 -1.50
C VAL A 33 2.13 -8.83 -1.32
N SER A 34 0.87 -8.51 -1.05
CA SER A 34 -0.18 -9.49 -0.78
C SER A 34 -1.16 -9.68 -1.92
N CYS A 35 -1.65 -8.60 -2.54
CA CYS A 35 -2.61 -8.69 -3.64
C CYS A 35 -2.03 -8.34 -5.02
N GLY A 36 -0.82 -7.79 -5.08
CA GLY A 36 -0.21 -7.38 -6.36
C GLY A 36 -0.82 -6.12 -6.98
N GLU A 37 -1.82 -5.50 -6.35
CA GLU A 37 -2.37 -4.24 -6.85
C GLU A 37 -1.36 -3.09 -6.65
N ALA A 38 -1.46 -2.08 -7.51
CA ALA A 38 -0.74 -0.82 -7.39
C ALA A 38 -1.60 0.22 -6.65
N PRO A 39 -1.48 0.37 -5.32
CA PRO A 39 -2.35 1.26 -4.56
C PRO A 39 -1.97 2.75 -4.66
N ILE A 40 -0.89 3.08 -5.37
CA ILE A 40 -0.48 4.46 -5.59
C ILE A 40 -0.69 4.77 -7.06
N GLU A 41 -1.71 5.58 -7.33
CA GLU A 41 -1.85 6.24 -8.63
C GLU A 41 -0.96 7.48 -8.58
N SER A 42 0.04 7.55 -9.46
CA SER A 42 0.86 8.76 -9.65
C SER A 42 -0.10 9.90 -9.96
N ALA A 43 -0.30 10.83 -9.01
CA ALA A 43 -1.09 12.02 -9.25
C ALA A 43 -0.34 12.85 -10.29
N THR A 44 -0.69 12.69 -11.57
CA THR A 44 -0.24 13.58 -12.63
C THR A 44 -0.84 14.95 -12.30
N PRO A 45 -0.04 15.98 -12.00
CA PRO A 45 -0.58 17.32 -11.87
C PRO A 45 -1.16 17.70 -13.25
N VAL A 46 -2.47 17.93 -13.28
CA VAL A 46 -3.21 18.49 -14.42
C VAL A 46 -3.07 20.00 -14.45
#